data_AF-A0A970HAZ7-F1
#
_entry.id   AF-A0A970HAZ7-F1
#
_cell.length_a   1.000
_cell.length_b   1.000
_cell.length_c   1.000
_cell.angle_alpha   90.00
_cell.angle_beta   90.00
_cell.angle_gamma   90.00
#
_symmetry.space_group_name_H-M   'P 1'
#
loop_
_entity.id
_entity.type
_entity.pdbx_description
1 polymer ?
#
loop_
_entity_poly.entity_id
_entity_poly.type
_entity_poly.pdbx_seq_one_letter_code
_entity_poly.pdbx_strand_id
1 'polypeptide(L)'
;MTKVNTLISEAFKEGKYRIFRDFCEAEDIEFVQSITEESLIKFSKVKGIGKIRFNAVIERLEELDIYINPFKDKLAFDIDSLKEGNERVLKEARIKEIFTGSSFRILRLYCKNRGIESLLDLTNKDIKEFRKEKGIGDKRYADFIERLSAAVDELLSKDNDFFSGAKFEITKEAYERYKDTKLSTLAKVFNLTYLDLDLYIRDIQGKNYSEILDLKIEDELDELNILAIKLNMTRTIEDIIDIILNNLNDQEAVAIIARFIENLSLQETAYILEVSREQARKVEMIALEKIQNLFHIYNGIESLKIMFDGADELSIGDLERALGEKGEFIINLIKDNKLNGIAYTEVCA
;
A
#
# COMPACT_ATOMS: atom_id res chain seq x y z
N MET A 1 -48.58 -18.95 -34.43
CA MET A 1 -48.07 -19.44 -35.73
C MET A 1 -46.97 -18.50 -36.16
N THR A 2 -45.73 -18.83 -35.82
CA THR A 2 -44.54 -18.07 -36.22
C THR A 2 -44.44 -18.12 -37.74
N LYS A 3 -44.52 -16.98 -38.42
CA LYS A 3 -44.29 -16.89 -39.86
C LYS A 3 -42.81 -17.17 -40.10
N VAL A 4 -42.50 -18.40 -40.51
CA VAL A 4 -41.11 -18.90 -40.56
C VAL A 4 -40.25 -18.16 -41.60
N ASN A 5 -40.83 -17.42 -42.55
CA ASN A 5 -40.08 -16.76 -43.61
C ASN A 5 -40.47 -15.29 -43.79
N THR A 6 -40.36 -14.47 -42.74
CA THR A 6 -40.54 -13.02 -42.90
C THR A 6 -39.26 -12.39 -43.46
N LEU A 7 -39.40 -11.61 -44.53
CA LEU A 7 -38.30 -10.85 -45.14
C LEU A 7 -37.91 -9.67 -44.25
N ILE A 8 -36.63 -9.32 -44.21
CA ILE A 8 -36.13 -8.12 -43.50
C ILE A 8 -36.86 -6.85 -43.97
N SER A 9 -37.08 -6.73 -45.28
CA SER A 9 -37.78 -5.60 -45.90
C SER A 9 -39.23 -5.43 -45.42
N GLU A 10 -39.90 -6.53 -45.08
CA GLU A 10 -41.27 -6.54 -44.55
C GLU A 10 -41.31 -6.29 -43.05
N ALA A 11 -40.42 -6.96 -42.29
CA ALA A 11 -40.36 -6.88 -40.83
C ALA A 11 -39.93 -5.50 -40.32
N PHE A 12 -39.03 -4.84 -41.05
CA PHE A 12 -38.39 -3.59 -40.68
C PHE A 12 -38.73 -2.45 -41.66
N LYS A 13 -39.96 -2.36 -42.16
CA LYS A 13 -40.36 -1.41 -43.22
C LYS A 13 -40.26 0.09 -42.84
N GLU A 14 -40.26 0.40 -41.55
CA GLU A 14 -40.28 1.78 -41.04
C GLU A 14 -39.00 2.54 -41.36
N GLY A 15 -39.10 3.86 -41.53
CA GLY A 15 -37.95 4.71 -41.87
C GLY A 15 -36.81 4.65 -40.85
N LYS A 16 -37.13 4.43 -39.56
CA LYS A 16 -36.14 4.30 -38.48
C LYS A 16 -35.20 3.11 -38.62
N TYR A 17 -35.59 2.08 -39.38
CA TYR A 17 -34.80 0.87 -39.59
C TYR A 17 -34.01 0.86 -40.91
N ARG A 18 -33.97 1.97 -41.65
CA ARG A 18 -33.29 2.04 -42.96
C ARG A 18 -31.85 1.53 -42.89
N ILE A 19 -31.06 2.02 -41.93
CA ILE A 19 -29.65 1.63 -41.79
C ILE A 19 -29.51 0.13 -41.46
N PHE A 20 -30.46 -0.45 -40.72
CA PHE A 20 -30.45 -1.88 -40.43
C PHE A 20 -30.76 -2.71 -41.68
N ARG A 21 -31.73 -2.28 -42.50
CA ARG A 21 -32.00 -2.93 -43.80
C ARG A 21 -30.81 -2.85 -44.74
N ASP A 22 -30.20 -1.67 -44.87
CA ASP A 22 -29.01 -1.45 -45.70
C ASP A 22 -27.84 -2.34 -45.23
N PHE A 23 -27.69 -2.51 -43.91
CA PHE A 23 -26.71 -3.45 -43.31
C PHE A 23 -27.03 -4.92 -43.62
N CYS A 24 -28.28 -5.34 -43.46
CA CYS A 24 -28.70 -6.71 -43.76
C CYS A 24 -28.52 -7.05 -45.24
N GLU A 25 -28.83 -6.13 -46.14
CA GLU A 25 -28.60 -6.29 -47.58
C GLU A 25 -27.09 -6.43 -47.88
N ALA A 26 -26.23 -5.66 -47.22
CA ALA A 26 -24.78 -5.74 -47.40
C ALA A 26 -24.14 -7.02 -46.84
N GLU A 27 -24.76 -7.65 -45.84
CA GLU A 27 -24.30 -8.92 -45.24
C GLU A 27 -25.09 -10.14 -45.76
N ASP A 28 -25.85 -10.00 -46.86
CA ASP A 28 -26.68 -11.05 -47.47
C ASP A 28 -27.68 -11.71 -46.48
N ILE A 29 -28.24 -10.94 -45.55
CA ILE A 29 -29.25 -11.38 -44.57
C ILE A 29 -30.65 -11.02 -45.10
N GLU A 30 -31.30 -11.98 -45.75
CA GLU A 30 -32.61 -11.75 -46.39
C GLU A 30 -33.81 -11.96 -45.44
N PHE A 31 -33.71 -12.90 -44.50
CA PHE A 31 -34.79 -13.31 -43.61
C PHE A 31 -34.49 -12.96 -42.14
N VAL A 32 -35.54 -12.63 -41.37
CA VAL A 32 -35.38 -12.26 -39.95
C VAL A 32 -34.75 -13.41 -39.14
N GLN A 33 -35.04 -14.66 -39.48
CA GLN A 33 -34.48 -15.84 -38.79
C GLN A 33 -32.98 -16.06 -39.04
N SER A 34 -32.45 -15.46 -40.10
CA SER A 34 -31.02 -15.53 -40.44
C SER A 34 -30.20 -14.54 -39.62
N ILE A 35 -30.83 -13.70 -38.79
CA ILE A 35 -30.14 -12.82 -37.86
C ILE A 35 -29.51 -13.66 -36.75
N THR A 36 -28.22 -13.47 -36.51
CA THR A 36 -27.45 -14.15 -35.48
C THR A 36 -26.93 -13.15 -34.45
N GLU A 37 -26.37 -13.65 -33.36
CA GLU A 37 -25.67 -12.82 -32.37
C GLU A 37 -24.53 -12.01 -33.01
N GLU A 38 -23.78 -12.66 -33.91
CA GLU A 38 -22.64 -12.07 -34.59
C GLU A 38 -23.05 -10.93 -35.54
N SER A 39 -24.14 -11.10 -36.31
CA SER A 39 -24.60 -10.04 -37.20
C SER A 39 -25.09 -8.81 -36.44
N LEU A 40 -25.73 -9.00 -35.28
CA LEU A 40 -26.08 -7.90 -34.38
C LEU A 40 -24.85 -7.21 -33.78
N ILE A 41 -23.83 -7.97 -33.37
CA ILE A 41 -22.56 -7.37 -32.91
C ILE A 41 -21.92 -6.52 -34.02
N LYS A 42 -21.87 -7.02 -35.26
CA LYS A 42 -21.36 -6.24 -36.41
C LYS A 42 -22.20 -4.98 -36.65
N PHE A 43 -23.52 -5.10 -36.63
CA PHE A 43 -24.44 -3.98 -36.80
C PHE A 43 -24.21 -2.89 -35.76
N SER A 44 -23.96 -3.28 -34.49
CA SER A 44 -23.68 -2.32 -33.41
C SER A 44 -22.46 -1.43 -33.65
N LYS A 45 -21.55 -1.83 -34.56
CA LYS A 45 -20.34 -1.09 -34.93
C LYS A 45 -20.51 -0.20 -36.17
N VAL A 46 -21.66 -0.25 -36.85
CA VAL A 46 -21.94 0.56 -38.04
C VAL A 46 -22.02 2.04 -37.66
N LYS A 47 -21.34 2.90 -38.42
CA LYS A 47 -21.31 4.35 -38.17
C LYS A 47 -22.73 4.92 -38.14
N GLY A 48 -23.07 5.62 -37.06
CA GLY A 48 -24.41 6.20 -36.87
C GLY A 48 -25.41 5.27 -36.18
N ILE A 49 -25.00 4.08 -35.74
CA ILE A 49 -25.76 3.20 -34.85
C ILE A 49 -25.32 3.44 -33.41
N GLY A 50 -26.10 4.25 -32.70
CA GLY A 50 -26.00 4.39 -31.25
C GLY A 50 -26.96 3.45 -30.53
N LYS A 51 -26.86 3.40 -29.18
CA LYS A 51 -27.66 2.54 -28.29
C LYS A 51 -29.16 2.55 -28.60
N ILE A 52 -29.74 3.73 -28.85
CA ILE A 52 -31.19 3.89 -29.11
C ILE A 52 -31.61 3.15 -30.39
N ARG A 53 -30.86 3.32 -31.48
CA ARG A 53 -31.18 2.69 -32.77
C ARG A 53 -30.96 1.18 -32.73
N PHE A 54 -29.93 0.75 -32.01
CA PHE A 54 -29.65 -0.66 -31.79
C PHE A 54 -30.77 -1.34 -31.01
N ASN A 55 -31.18 -0.76 -29.88
CA ASN A 55 -32.26 -1.30 -29.05
C ASN A 55 -33.59 -1.38 -29.80
N ALA A 56 -33.91 -0.40 -30.65
CA ALA A 56 -35.11 -0.45 -31.47
C ALA A 56 -35.15 -1.68 -32.41
N VAL A 57 -33.98 -2.18 -32.86
CA VAL A 57 -33.90 -3.43 -33.65
C VAL A 57 -34.13 -4.64 -32.75
N ILE A 58 -33.53 -4.67 -31.56
CA ILE A 58 -33.73 -5.75 -30.58
C ILE A 58 -35.20 -5.88 -30.18
N GLU A 59 -35.84 -4.76 -29.79
CA GLU A 59 -37.26 -4.71 -29.44
C GLU A 59 -38.13 -5.24 -30.59
N ARG A 60 -37.80 -4.88 -31.84
CA ARG A 60 -38.52 -5.37 -33.00
C ARG A 60 -38.33 -6.86 -33.26
N LEU A 61 -37.17 -7.42 -32.94
CA LEU A 61 -36.94 -8.87 -33.02
C LEU A 61 -37.73 -9.61 -31.93
N GLU A 62 -37.80 -9.05 -30.72
CA GLU A 62 -38.62 -9.59 -29.64
C GLU A 62 -40.12 -9.59 -29.98
N GLU A 63 -40.62 -8.52 -30.61
CA GLU A 63 -42.00 -8.47 -31.15
C GLU A 63 -42.29 -9.56 -32.20
N LEU A 64 -41.24 -10.12 -32.82
CA LEU A 64 -41.32 -11.20 -33.79
C LEU A 64 -41.01 -12.59 -33.18
N ASP A 65 -40.99 -12.69 -31.85
CA ASP A 65 -40.63 -13.87 -31.07
C ASP A 65 -39.18 -14.37 -31.31
N ILE A 66 -38.26 -13.46 -31.65
CA ILE A 66 -36.84 -13.76 -31.87
C ILE A 66 -36.01 -13.13 -30.76
N TYR A 67 -35.55 -13.98 -29.84
CA TYR A 67 -34.81 -13.57 -28.66
C TYR A 67 -33.30 -13.81 -28.86
N ILE A 68 -32.59 -12.76 -29.28
CA ILE A 68 -31.13 -12.78 -29.44
C ILE A 68 -30.52 -11.76 -28.49
N ASN A 69 -29.59 -12.19 -27.64
CA ASN A 69 -28.88 -11.31 -26.72
C ASN A 69 -27.41 -11.14 -27.19
N PRO A 70 -27.09 -10.10 -27.99
CA PRO A 70 -25.76 -9.86 -28.57
C PRO A 70 -24.65 -9.53 -27.58
N PHE A 71 -24.97 -9.46 -26.29
CA PHE A 71 -24.01 -9.17 -25.23
C PHE A 71 -23.96 -10.29 -24.19
N LYS A 72 -24.52 -11.47 -24.49
CA LYS A 72 -24.57 -12.59 -23.55
C LYS A 72 -23.17 -13.04 -23.12
N ASP A 73 -22.16 -12.85 -23.97
CA ASP A 73 -20.77 -13.22 -23.69
C ASP A 73 -19.85 -12.03 -23.32
N LYS A 74 -20.37 -10.80 -23.26
CA LYS A 74 -19.60 -9.67 -22.73
C LYS A 74 -19.49 -9.83 -21.21
N LEU A 75 -18.27 -9.79 -20.68
CA LEU A 75 -18.04 -9.78 -19.23
C LEU A 75 -18.84 -8.61 -18.64
N ALA A 76 -19.77 -8.95 -17.75
CA ALA A 76 -20.64 -7.96 -17.12
C ALA A 76 -19.88 -7.12 -16.07
N PHE A 77 -18.76 -7.64 -15.57
CA PHE A 77 -17.89 -7.01 -14.59
C PHE A 77 -16.48 -7.57 -14.76
N ASP A 78 -15.46 -6.72 -14.85
CA ASP A 78 -14.05 -7.11 -15.04
C ASP A 78 -13.29 -7.02 -13.71
N ILE A 79 -13.32 -8.10 -12.93
CA ILE A 79 -12.68 -8.12 -11.61
C ILE A 79 -11.16 -8.23 -11.70
N ASP A 80 -10.62 -8.88 -12.74
CA ASP A 80 -9.18 -9.06 -12.87
C ASP A 80 -8.47 -7.72 -13.15
N SER A 81 -9.10 -6.81 -13.89
CA SER A 81 -8.57 -5.45 -14.12
C SER A 81 -8.44 -4.60 -12.86
N LEU A 82 -9.16 -4.95 -11.80
CA LEU A 82 -9.18 -4.21 -10.53
C LEU A 82 -8.17 -4.75 -9.52
N LYS A 83 -7.55 -5.91 -9.79
CA LYS A 83 -6.63 -6.54 -8.85
C LYS A 83 -5.34 -5.75 -8.71
N GLU A 84 -4.81 -5.27 -9.84
CA GLU A 84 -3.58 -4.48 -9.88
C GLU A 84 -3.77 -3.18 -9.08
N GLY A 85 -3.06 -3.08 -7.95
CA GLY A 85 -3.09 -1.92 -7.06
C GLY A 85 -4.23 -1.89 -6.05
N ASN A 86 -5.01 -2.97 -5.89
CA ASN A 86 -6.05 -3.08 -4.84
C ASN A 86 -6.02 -4.44 -4.13
N GLU A 87 -4.89 -5.14 -4.15
CA GLU A 87 -4.77 -6.53 -3.70
C GLU A 87 -5.16 -6.69 -2.23
N ARG A 88 -4.72 -5.76 -1.35
CA ARG A 88 -5.03 -5.81 0.08
C ARG A 88 -6.53 -5.73 0.34
N VAL A 89 -7.17 -4.69 -0.20
CA VAL A 89 -8.60 -4.43 -0.03
C VAL A 89 -9.43 -5.61 -0.51
N LEU A 90 -9.10 -6.15 -1.69
CA LEU A 90 -9.82 -7.27 -2.28
C LEU A 90 -9.57 -8.59 -1.53
N LYS A 91 -8.40 -8.76 -0.90
CA LYS A 91 -8.06 -9.93 -0.06
C LYS A 91 -8.82 -9.95 1.26
N GLU A 92 -9.00 -8.78 1.87
CA GLU A 92 -9.76 -8.64 3.11
C GLU A 92 -11.27 -8.80 2.88
N ALA A 93 -11.74 -8.47 1.68
CA ALA A 93 -13.12 -8.59 1.25
C ALA A 93 -13.57 -10.06 1.09
N ARG A 94 -14.01 -10.69 2.20
CA ARG A 94 -14.43 -12.10 2.20
C ARG A 94 -15.76 -12.34 1.50
N ILE A 95 -15.83 -13.35 0.63
CA ILE A 95 -17.05 -13.75 -0.12
C ILE A 95 -18.25 -13.99 0.81
N LYS A 96 -18.01 -14.64 1.95
CA LYS A 96 -19.05 -14.99 2.93
C LYS A 96 -19.71 -13.76 3.58
N GLU A 97 -18.98 -12.64 3.67
CA GLU A 97 -19.39 -11.39 4.30
C GLU A 97 -20.05 -10.44 3.30
N ILE A 98 -19.58 -10.45 2.05
CA ILE A 98 -20.17 -9.61 0.98
C ILE A 98 -21.52 -10.15 0.52
N PHE A 99 -21.58 -11.45 0.28
CA PHE A 99 -22.75 -12.12 -0.30
C PHE A 99 -23.56 -12.81 0.78
N THR A 100 -24.26 -12.04 1.62
CA THR A 100 -25.09 -12.55 2.72
C THR A 100 -26.53 -12.83 2.29
N GLY A 101 -27.24 -13.68 3.04
CA GLY A 101 -28.64 -14.02 2.74
C GLY A 101 -28.84 -15.30 1.92
N SER A 102 -30.09 -15.69 1.75
CA SER A 102 -30.48 -16.97 1.12
C SER A 102 -30.35 -16.95 -0.40
N SER A 103 -30.49 -15.79 -1.04
CA SER A 103 -30.35 -15.58 -2.50
C SER A 103 -28.95 -15.99 -3.01
N PHE A 104 -27.90 -15.72 -2.25
CA PHE A 104 -26.51 -16.02 -2.62
C PHE A 104 -26.00 -17.36 -2.09
N ARG A 105 -26.86 -18.25 -1.58
CA ARG A 105 -26.44 -19.55 -1.05
C ARG A 105 -25.69 -20.41 -2.08
N ILE A 106 -26.15 -20.39 -3.33
CA ILE A 106 -25.54 -21.16 -4.43
C ILE A 106 -24.15 -20.59 -4.76
N LEU A 107 -24.00 -19.26 -4.79
CA LEU A 107 -22.71 -18.58 -4.99
C LEU A 107 -21.71 -18.95 -3.90
N ARG A 108 -22.09 -18.86 -2.61
CA ARG A 108 -21.18 -19.22 -1.51
C ARG A 108 -20.73 -20.67 -1.58
N LEU A 109 -21.62 -21.58 -1.99
CA LEU A 109 -21.27 -22.99 -2.19
C LEU A 109 -20.32 -23.17 -3.37
N TYR A 110 -20.59 -22.49 -4.49
CA TYR A 110 -19.73 -22.46 -5.68
C TYR A 110 -18.30 -22.01 -5.32
N CYS A 111 -18.17 -20.86 -4.65
CA CYS A 111 -16.88 -20.31 -4.24
C CYS A 111 -16.15 -21.24 -3.27
N LYS A 112 -16.86 -21.75 -2.26
CA LYS A 112 -16.28 -22.71 -1.30
C LYS A 112 -15.72 -23.96 -1.98
N ASN A 113 -16.42 -24.52 -2.96
CA ASN A 113 -15.99 -25.72 -3.66
C ASN A 113 -14.76 -25.49 -4.57
N ARG A 114 -14.50 -24.24 -4.95
CA ARG A 114 -13.35 -23.84 -5.77
C ARG A 114 -12.21 -23.18 -4.96
N GLY A 115 -12.34 -23.08 -3.63
CA GLY A 115 -11.34 -22.44 -2.79
C GLY A 115 -11.29 -20.91 -2.91
N ILE A 116 -12.37 -20.27 -3.38
CA ILE A 116 -12.47 -18.82 -3.53
C ILE A 116 -12.98 -18.25 -2.19
N GLU A 117 -12.11 -17.61 -1.41
CA GLU A 117 -12.44 -17.11 -0.07
C GLU A 117 -12.68 -15.59 -0.04
N SER A 118 -11.99 -14.84 -0.89
CA SER A 118 -12.02 -13.39 -1.00
C SER A 118 -12.34 -12.91 -2.42
N LEU A 119 -12.57 -11.60 -2.60
CA LEU A 119 -12.71 -11.02 -3.93
C LEU A 119 -11.42 -11.10 -4.74
N LEU A 120 -10.25 -11.08 -4.09
CA LEU A 120 -8.96 -11.24 -4.77
C LEU A 120 -8.86 -12.61 -5.46
N ASP A 121 -9.39 -13.67 -4.82
CA ASP A 121 -9.35 -15.03 -5.35
C ASP A 121 -10.31 -15.23 -6.55
N LEU A 122 -11.33 -14.37 -6.68
CA LEU A 122 -12.35 -14.48 -7.72
C LEU A 122 -11.80 -13.96 -9.06
N THR A 123 -11.95 -14.73 -10.14
CA THR A 123 -11.49 -14.33 -11.48
C THR A 123 -12.64 -14.03 -12.43
N ASN A 124 -12.36 -13.36 -13.55
CA ASN A 124 -13.33 -13.18 -14.64
C ASN A 124 -13.84 -14.51 -15.20
N LYS A 125 -13.02 -15.56 -15.14
CA LYS A 125 -13.40 -16.92 -15.52
C LYS A 125 -14.45 -17.48 -14.57
N ASP A 126 -14.26 -17.29 -13.26
CA ASP A 126 -15.23 -17.74 -12.25
C ASP A 126 -16.56 -17.03 -12.39
N ILE A 127 -16.55 -15.71 -12.64
CA ILE A 127 -17.76 -14.92 -12.92
C ILE A 127 -18.52 -15.52 -14.11
N LYS A 128 -17.83 -15.79 -15.23
CA LYS A 128 -18.44 -16.41 -16.42
C LYS A 128 -18.97 -17.83 -16.15
N GLU A 129 -18.21 -18.64 -15.42
CA GLU A 129 -18.58 -20.03 -15.11
C GLU A 129 -19.76 -20.11 -14.15
N PHE A 130 -19.85 -19.22 -13.17
CA PHE A 130 -20.94 -19.18 -12.20
C PHE A 130 -22.31 -19.03 -12.87
N ARG A 131 -22.38 -18.30 -14.00
CA ARG A 131 -23.62 -18.18 -14.79
C ARG A 131 -24.17 -19.54 -15.26
N LYS A 132 -23.31 -20.54 -15.43
CA LYS A 132 -23.65 -21.88 -15.94
C LYS A 132 -24.05 -22.84 -14.81
N GLU A 133 -23.98 -22.42 -13.55
CA GLU A 133 -24.31 -23.27 -12.41
C GLU A 133 -25.79 -23.60 -12.32
N LYS A 134 -26.08 -24.83 -11.88
CA LYS A 134 -27.47 -25.30 -11.77
C LYS A 134 -28.25 -24.44 -10.76
N GLY A 135 -29.34 -23.84 -11.22
CA GLY A 135 -30.19 -22.98 -10.39
C GLY A 135 -29.80 -21.50 -10.41
N ILE A 136 -28.87 -21.10 -11.28
CA ILE A 136 -28.57 -19.70 -11.61
C ILE A 136 -29.23 -19.35 -12.94
N GLY A 137 -30.37 -18.64 -12.86
CA GLY A 137 -30.99 -18.00 -14.03
C GLY A 137 -30.52 -16.55 -14.18
N ASP A 138 -30.89 -15.90 -15.28
CA ASP A 138 -30.42 -14.55 -15.61
C ASP A 138 -30.67 -13.54 -14.49
N LYS A 139 -31.82 -13.61 -13.80
CA LYS A 139 -32.12 -12.74 -12.66
C LYS A 139 -31.12 -12.90 -11.51
N ARG A 140 -30.84 -14.14 -11.09
CA ARG A 140 -29.89 -14.41 -9.99
C ARG A 140 -28.46 -14.04 -10.36
N TYR A 141 -28.12 -14.20 -11.63
CA TYR A 141 -26.81 -13.79 -12.14
C TYR A 141 -26.69 -12.25 -12.14
N ALA A 142 -27.73 -11.54 -12.58
CA ALA A 142 -27.78 -10.08 -12.51
C ALA A 142 -27.66 -9.57 -11.06
N ASP A 143 -28.42 -10.15 -10.13
CA ASP A 143 -28.34 -9.81 -8.68
C ASP A 143 -26.91 -10.03 -8.14
N PHE A 144 -26.21 -11.08 -8.60
CA PHE A 144 -24.81 -11.33 -8.26
C PHE A 144 -23.88 -10.24 -8.80
N ILE A 145 -23.98 -9.90 -10.08
CA ILE A 145 -23.13 -8.87 -10.69
C ILE A 145 -23.38 -7.50 -10.04
N GLU A 146 -24.63 -7.14 -9.80
CA GLU A 146 -25.00 -5.90 -9.13
C GLU A 146 -24.38 -5.83 -7.72
N ARG A 147 -24.53 -6.90 -6.93
CA ARG A 147 -23.95 -6.95 -5.58
C ARG A 147 -22.42 -6.93 -5.61
N LEU A 148 -21.80 -7.62 -6.57
CA LEU A 148 -20.35 -7.62 -6.74
C LEU A 148 -19.84 -6.22 -7.04
N SER A 149 -20.44 -5.54 -8.02
CA SER A 149 -20.08 -4.17 -8.39
C SER A 149 -20.23 -3.23 -7.19
N ALA A 150 -21.39 -3.25 -6.53
CA ALA A 150 -21.64 -2.38 -5.39
C ALA A 150 -20.66 -2.62 -4.22
N ALA A 151 -20.29 -3.88 -3.96
CA ALA A 151 -19.32 -4.20 -2.91
C ALA A 151 -17.91 -3.69 -3.26
N VAL A 152 -17.49 -3.82 -4.52
CA VAL A 152 -16.21 -3.29 -4.98
C VAL A 152 -16.21 -1.76 -4.93
N ASP A 153 -17.27 -1.10 -5.39
CA ASP A 153 -17.40 0.36 -5.30
C ASP A 153 -17.35 0.86 -3.85
N GLU A 154 -18.02 0.16 -2.91
CA GLU A 154 -17.99 0.48 -1.48
C GLU A 154 -16.58 0.31 -0.88
N LEU A 155 -15.86 -0.74 -1.28
CA LEU A 155 -14.50 -1.00 -0.80
C LEU A 155 -13.50 0.03 -1.33
N LEU A 156 -13.55 0.30 -2.64
CA LEU A 156 -12.65 1.26 -3.29
C LEU A 156 -12.95 2.70 -2.88
N SER A 157 -14.19 3.04 -2.54
CA SER A 157 -14.53 4.35 -1.98
C SER A 157 -14.03 4.51 -0.54
N LYS A 158 -14.10 3.47 0.28
CA LYS A 158 -13.57 3.48 1.65
C LYS A 158 -12.04 3.53 1.70
N ASP A 159 -11.37 2.83 0.81
CA ASP A 159 -9.90 2.82 0.76
C ASP A 159 -9.34 4.14 0.20
N ASN A 160 -10.02 4.74 -0.78
CA ASN A 160 -9.71 6.11 -1.20
C ASN A 160 -9.92 7.13 -0.08
N ASP A 161 -10.85 6.91 0.86
CA ASP A 161 -11.07 7.80 2.00
C ASP A 161 -10.02 7.65 3.12
N PHE A 162 -9.33 6.51 3.22
CA PHE A 162 -8.32 6.31 4.27
C PHE A 162 -7.09 7.21 4.06
N PHE A 163 -6.79 7.58 2.82
CA PHE A 163 -5.62 8.41 2.48
C PHE A 163 -5.96 9.74 1.80
N SER A 164 -7.19 9.97 1.33
CA SER A 164 -7.57 11.24 0.66
C SER A 164 -7.53 12.46 1.59
N GLY A 165 -7.53 12.27 2.91
CA GLY A 165 -7.38 13.33 3.90
C GLY A 165 -6.17 13.17 4.84
N ALA A 166 -5.39 12.11 4.70
CA ALA A 166 -4.22 11.88 5.55
C ALA A 166 -3.07 12.77 5.07
N LYS A 167 -2.51 13.53 6.01
CA LYS A 167 -1.42 14.47 5.77
C LYS A 167 -0.13 13.92 6.35
N PHE A 168 0.98 14.23 5.69
CA PHE A 168 2.29 14.07 6.31
C PHE A 168 2.44 15.14 7.40
N GLU A 169 2.37 14.74 8.66
CA GLU A 169 2.51 15.65 9.80
C GLU A 169 3.50 15.10 10.82
N ILE A 170 4.57 15.86 11.05
CA ILE A 170 5.48 15.67 12.18
C ILE A 170 5.31 16.79 13.22
N THR A 171 5.78 16.56 14.45
CA THR A 171 5.76 17.54 15.52
C THR A 171 6.57 18.78 15.15
N LYS A 172 6.28 19.91 15.78
CA LYS A 172 7.01 21.16 15.52
C LYS A 172 8.51 21.00 15.79
N GLU A 173 8.86 20.29 16.85
CA GLU A 173 10.24 20.03 17.23
C GLU A 173 10.95 19.13 16.22
N ALA A 174 10.27 18.12 15.66
CA ALA A 174 10.82 17.31 14.57
C ALA A 174 10.95 18.14 13.28
N TYR A 175 9.94 18.94 12.95
CA TYR A 175 9.97 19.82 11.79
C TYR A 175 11.16 20.77 11.81
N GLU A 176 11.38 21.52 12.90
CA GLU A 176 12.49 22.46 12.96
C GLU A 176 13.86 21.79 12.80
N ARG A 177 14.00 20.53 13.21
CA ARG A 177 15.23 19.74 13.06
C ARG A 177 15.44 19.23 11.65
N TYR A 178 14.40 18.73 11.00
CA TYR A 178 14.53 17.97 9.75
C TYR A 178 14.02 18.70 8.50
N LYS A 179 13.47 19.91 8.63
CA LYS A 179 12.87 20.68 7.51
C LYS A 179 13.77 20.81 6.29
N ASP A 180 15.09 20.86 6.49
CA ASP A 180 16.10 21.03 5.44
C ASP A 180 16.78 19.72 5.03
N THR A 181 16.31 18.57 5.51
CA THR A 181 16.80 17.24 5.13
C THR A 181 15.94 16.64 4.01
N LYS A 182 16.59 15.97 3.05
CA LYS A 182 15.91 15.28 1.94
C LYS A 182 15.25 13.98 2.42
N LEU A 183 14.12 13.63 1.80
CA LEU A 183 13.41 12.38 2.07
C LEU A 183 14.27 11.16 1.74
N SER A 184 14.98 11.15 0.62
CA SER A 184 15.88 10.04 0.25
C SER A 184 16.97 9.79 1.30
N THR A 185 17.53 10.85 1.89
CA THR A 185 18.50 10.73 3.00
C THR A 185 17.84 10.09 4.22
N LEU A 186 16.66 10.56 4.62
CA LEU A 186 15.95 10.01 5.78
C LEU A 186 15.49 8.57 5.54
N ALA A 187 15.02 8.27 4.33
CA ALA A 187 14.64 6.92 3.91
C ALA A 187 15.81 5.96 4.06
N LYS A 188 16.99 6.34 3.55
CA LYS A 188 18.23 5.56 3.73
C LYS A 188 18.56 5.34 5.20
N VAL A 189 18.51 6.39 6.03
CA VAL A 189 18.79 6.28 7.47
C VAL A 189 17.87 5.27 8.15
N PHE A 190 16.57 5.32 7.82
CA PHE A 190 15.55 4.48 8.44
C PHE A 190 15.31 3.13 7.74
N ASN A 191 16.11 2.80 6.73
CA ASN A 191 16.00 1.62 5.87
C ASN A 191 14.62 1.49 5.20
N LEU A 192 14.12 2.59 4.64
CA LEU A 192 12.89 2.66 3.84
C LEU A 192 13.30 2.53 2.36
N THR A 193 12.69 1.59 1.64
CA THR A 193 13.15 1.09 0.33
C THR A 193 12.44 1.76 -0.84
N TYR A 194 11.19 2.18 -0.63
CA TYR A 194 10.31 2.71 -1.67
C TYR A 194 10.36 4.25 -1.71
N LEU A 195 10.83 4.90 -0.64
CA LEU A 195 11.02 6.36 -0.61
C LEU A 195 12.35 6.83 -1.20
N ASP A 196 12.38 7.02 -2.52
CA ASP A 196 13.48 7.70 -3.22
C ASP A 196 13.01 9.01 -3.89
N LEU A 197 12.54 9.94 -3.07
CA LEU A 197 12.04 11.24 -3.51
C LEU A 197 13.05 12.36 -3.23
N ASP A 198 13.33 13.18 -4.24
CA ASP A 198 14.17 14.38 -4.11
C ASP A 198 13.39 15.58 -3.55
N LEU A 199 12.64 15.35 -2.46
CA LEU A 199 11.87 16.36 -1.75
C LEU A 199 12.47 16.59 -0.36
N TYR A 200 12.28 17.80 0.18
CA TYR A 200 12.63 18.11 1.57
C TYR A 200 11.41 17.98 2.48
N ILE A 201 11.64 17.78 3.78
CA ILE A 201 10.55 17.76 4.78
C ILE A 201 9.72 19.04 4.75
N ARG A 202 10.35 20.22 4.58
CA ARG A 202 9.65 21.50 4.43
C ARG A 202 8.69 21.54 3.25
N ASP A 203 8.95 20.75 2.22
CA ASP A 203 8.14 20.73 1.01
C ASP A 203 6.91 19.83 1.17
N ILE A 204 6.88 18.93 2.15
CA ILE A 204 5.81 17.94 2.32
C ILE A 204 5.01 18.09 3.61
N GLN A 205 5.51 18.82 4.61
CA GLN A 205 4.80 19.03 5.88
C GLN A 205 3.40 19.63 5.65
N GLY A 206 2.39 18.96 6.19
CA GLY A 206 0.99 19.37 6.13
C GLY A 206 0.30 19.16 4.77
N LYS A 207 1.01 18.61 3.78
CA LYS A 207 0.43 18.20 2.50
C LYS A 207 -0.25 16.84 2.63
N ASN A 208 -1.29 16.62 1.84
CA ASN A 208 -1.88 15.30 1.72
C ASN A 208 -0.92 14.38 0.98
N TYR A 209 -0.97 13.08 1.25
CA TYR A 209 -0.09 12.14 0.57
C TYR A 209 -0.29 12.11 -0.96
N SER A 210 -1.51 12.36 -1.43
CA SER A 210 -1.83 12.52 -2.86
C SER A 210 -1.18 13.75 -3.52
N GLU A 211 -0.69 14.71 -2.75
CA GLU A 211 0.07 15.88 -3.24
C GLU A 211 1.59 15.65 -3.19
N ILE A 212 2.03 14.59 -2.53
CA ILE A 212 3.44 14.22 -2.35
C ILE A 212 3.84 13.14 -3.37
N LEU A 213 2.96 12.17 -3.61
CA LEU A 213 3.21 11.03 -4.50
C LEU A 213 2.38 11.14 -5.79
N ASP A 214 3.06 11.14 -6.93
CA ASP A 214 2.43 11.23 -8.26
C ASP A 214 1.67 9.94 -8.63
N LEU A 215 2.16 8.80 -8.14
CA LEU A 215 1.52 7.49 -8.25
C LEU A 215 1.12 7.06 -6.84
N LYS A 216 -0.13 6.64 -6.64
CA LYS A 216 -0.61 6.11 -5.35
C LYS A 216 -0.05 4.69 -5.13
N ILE A 217 1.26 4.53 -5.14
CA ILE A 217 1.91 3.26 -4.84
C ILE A 217 1.78 3.04 -3.34
N GLU A 218 1.06 1.98 -2.95
CA GLU A 218 0.70 1.69 -1.56
C GLU A 218 1.94 1.62 -0.65
N ASP A 219 3.02 0.99 -1.14
CA ASP A 219 4.27 0.84 -0.39
C ASP A 219 4.93 2.19 -0.04
N GLU A 220 4.86 3.19 -0.92
CA GLU A 220 5.41 4.54 -0.67
C GLU A 220 4.60 5.29 0.41
N LEU A 221 3.28 5.10 0.42
CA LEU A 221 2.40 5.71 1.42
C LEU A 221 2.68 5.18 2.83
N ASP A 222 2.79 3.85 2.94
CA ASP A 222 3.10 3.21 4.22
C ASP A 222 4.47 3.66 4.75
N GLU A 223 5.47 3.77 3.87
CA GLU A 223 6.79 4.26 4.27
C GLU A 223 6.79 5.74 4.66
N LEU A 224 6.00 6.62 4.00
CA LEU A 224 5.86 8.01 4.42
C LEU A 224 5.26 8.12 5.83
N ASN A 225 4.28 7.30 6.13
CA ASN A 225 3.67 7.26 7.46
C ASN A 225 4.65 6.73 8.52
N ILE A 226 5.37 5.65 8.21
CA ILE A 226 6.44 5.12 9.07
C ILE A 226 7.52 6.19 9.31
N LEU A 227 7.91 6.91 8.27
CA LEU A 227 8.89 8.00 8.37
C LEU A 227 8.40 9.08 9.34
N ALA A 228 7.16 9.55 9.21
CA ALA A 228 6.59 10.55 10.11
C ALA A 228 6.66 10.10 11.59
N ILE A 229 6.27 8.85 11.86
CA ILE A 229 6.35 8.26 13.21
C ILE A 229 7.80 8.23 13.71
N LYS A 230 8.74 7.74 12.90
CA LYS A 230 10.16 7.64 13.28
C LYS A 230 10.78 9.02 13.55
N LEU A 231 10.48 10.03 12.74
CA LEU A 231 10.97 11.40 12.95
C LEU A 231 10.46 12.01 14.26
N ASN A 232 9.20 11.76 14.61
CA ASN A 232 8.59 12.23 15.85
C ASN A 232 9.22 11.57 17.10
N MET A 233 9.65 10.32 16.99
CA MET A 233 10.27 9.58 18.08
C MET A 233 11.78 9.85 18.25
N THR A 234 12.46 10.19 17.15
CA THR A 234 13.92 10.38 17.14
C THR A 234 14.30 11.65 17.89
N ARG A 235 15.20 11.54 18.87
CA ARG A 235 15.75 12.66 19.66
C ARG A 235 17.09 13.13 19.08
N THR A 236 17.54 14.33 19.43
CA THR A 236 18.92 14.74 19.09
C THR A 236 19.92 13.94 19.92
N ILE A 237 21.16 13.85 19.48
CA ILE A 237 22.19 13.12 20.23
C ILE A 237 22.47 13.78 21.57
N GLU A 238 22.43 15.11 21.63
CA GLU A 238 22.60 15.87 22.86
C GLU A 238 21.50 15.54 23.87
N ASP A 239 20.22 15.51 23.43
CA ASP A 239 19.09 15.12 24.28
C ASP A 239 19.26 13.67 24.77
N ILE A 240 19.71 12.76 23.91
CA ILE A 240 19.92 11.35 24.25
C ILE A 240 21.04 11.22 25.29
N ILE A 241 22.15 11.94 25.13
CA ILE A 241 23.26 11.98 26.08
C ILE A 241 22.75 12.48 27.44
N ASP A 242 22.01 13.59 27.47
CA ASP A 242 21.49 14.15 28.72
C ASP A 242 20.50 13.17 29.39
N ILE A 243 19.63 12.50 28.62
CA ILE A 243 18.73 11.46 29.15
C ILE A 243 19.53 10.30 29.74
N ILE A 244 20.54 9.81 29.03
CA ILE A 244 21.41 8.72 29.51
C ILE A 244 22.05 9.09 30.84
N LEU A 245 22.73 10.23 30.90
CA LEU A 245 23.44 10.66 32.10
C LEU A 245 22.50 10.83 33.30
N ASN A 246 21.28 11.31 33.08
CA ASN A 246 20.27 11.46 34.13
C ASN A 246 19.61 10.14 34.58
N ASN A 247 19.78 9.05 33.83
CA ASN A 247 19.20 7.73 34.14
C ASN A 247 20.22 6.72 34.73
N LEU A 248 21.50 7.10 34.79
CA LEU A 248 22.53 6.36 35.51
C LEU A 248 22.52 6.78 36.99
N ASN A 249 22.63 5.82 37.90
CA ASN A 249 22.92 6.15 39.29
C ASN A 249 24.41 6.54 39.47
N ASP A 250 24.77 7.06 40.64
CA ASP A 250 26.13 7.55 40.91
C ASP A 250 27.21 6.50 40.63
N GLN A 251 27.00 5.24 41.03
CA GLN A 251 27.98 4.17 40.80
C GLN A 251 28.11 3.81 39.32
N GLU A 252 26.99 3.76 38.60
CA GLU A 252 26.95 3.52 37.15
C GLU A 252 27.65 4.66 36.40
N ALA A 253 27.36 5.91 36.74
CA ALA A 253 27.99 7.08 36.13
C ALA A 253 29.51 7.10 36.37
N VAL A 254 29.95 6.87 37.61
CA VAL A 254 31.38 6.77 37.95
C VAL A 254 32.06 5.63 37.19
N ALA A 255 31.40 4.47 37.06
CA ALA A 255 31.95 3.35 36.29
C ALA A 255 32.14 3.73 34.81
N ILE A 256 31.17 4.41 34.20
CA ILE A 256 31.26 4.83 32.79
C ILE A 256 32.35 5.88 32.58
N ILE A 257 32.45 6.89 33.45
CA ILE A 257 33.50 7.91 33.38
C ILE A 257 34.89 7.26 33.52
N ALA A 258 35.10 6.46 34.56
CA ALA A 258 36.38 5.81 34.79
C ALA A 258 36.82 4.92 33.61
N ARG A 259 35.88 4.16 33.03
CA ARG A 259 36.19 3.18 31.97
C ARG A 259 36.31 3.82 30.59
N PHE A 260 35.40 4.73 30.24
CA PHE A 260 35.21 5.22 28.87
C PHE A 260 35.53 6.70 28.70
N ILE A 261 36.04 7.39 29.72
CA ILE A 261 36.61 8.73 29.59
C ILE A 261 38.06 8.70 30.10
N GLU A 262 38.28 8.17 31.31
CA GLU A 262 39.61 8.11 31.93
C GLU A 262 40.45 6.89 31.49
N ASN A 263 39.87 5.97 30.70
CA ASN A 263 40.53 4.76 30.19
C ASN A 263 41.13 3.84 31.28
N LEU A 264 40.57 3.87 32.49
CA LEU A 264 41.03 3.05 33.61
C LEU A 264 40.65 1.59 33.42
N SER A 265 41.45 0.67 33.95
CA SER A 265 41.13 -0.76 33.97
C SER A 265 39.98 -1.06 34.94
N LEU A 266 39.32 -2.20 34.73
CA LEU A 266 38.25 -2.66 35.64
C LEU A 266 38.69 -2.77 37.10
N GLN A 267 39.98 -3.07 37.34
CA GLN A 267 40.54 -3.16 38.69
C GLN A 267 40.69 -1.76 39.34
N GLU A 268 41.09 -0.76 38.56
CA GLU A 268 41.18 0.64 39.02
C GLU A 268 39.78 1.23 39.25
N THR A 269 38.83 0.96 38.35
CA THR A 269 37.43 1.35 38.55
C THR A 269 36.85 0.72 39.82
N ALA A 270 37.15 -0.55 40.10
CA ALA A 270 36.71 -1.20 41.33
C ALA A 270 37.26 -0.55 42.60
N TYR A 271 38.50 -0.05 42.54
CA TYR A 271 39.10 0.72 43.63
C TYR A 271 38.38 2.05 43.85
N ILE A 272 38.07 2.80 42.79
CA ILE A 272 37.32 4.08 42.86
C ILE A 272 35.91 3.87 43.43
N LEU A 273 35.24 2.80 43.02
CA LEU A 273 33.90 2.46 43.48
C LEU A 273 33.87 1.83 44.89
N GLU A 274 35.03 1.54 45.49
CA GLU A 274 35.17 0.83 46.77
C GLU A 274 34.46 -0.54 46.81
N VAL A 275 34.51 -1.27 45.69
CA VAL A 275 33.88 -2.59 45.54
C VAL A 275 34.87 -3.64 45.03
N SER A 276 34.46 -4.91 45.04
CA SER A 276 35.24 -5.96 44.39
C SER A 276 35.24 -5.77 42.86
N ARG A 277 36.29 -6.25 42.18
CA ARG A 277 36.38 -6.25 40.70
C ARG A 277 35.15 -6.85 40.02
N GLU A 278 34.59 -7.92 40.60
CA GLU A 278 33.40 -8.58 40.06
C GLU A 278 32.13 -7.74 40.24
N GLN A 279 32.01 -7.00 41.35
CA GLN A 279 30.91 -6.05 41.53
C GLN A 279 31.04 -4.86 40.58
N ALA A 280 32.25 -4.31 40.40
CA ALA A 280 32.49 -3.25 39.41
C ALA A 280 32.11 -3.70 37.99
N ARG A 281 32.42 -4.95 37.63
CA ARG A 281 32.01 -5.55 36.34
C ARG A 281 30.50 -5.56 36.17
N LYS A 282 29.77 -5.95 37.23
CA LYS A 282 28.30 -5.98 37.21
C LYS A 282 27.72 -4.57 37.07
N VAL A 283 28.28 -3.58 37.77
CA VAL A 283 27.88 -2.17 37.63
C VAL A 283 28.12 -1.68 36.20
N GLU A 284 29.31 -1.92 35.63
CA GLU A 284 29.62 -1.58 34.23
C GLU A 284 28.62 -2.23 33.26
N MET A 285 28.34 -3.53 33.41
CA MET A 285 27.39 -4.24 32.55
C MET A 285 25.98 -3.65 32.62
N ILE A 286 25.47 -3.35 33.81
CA ILE A 286 24.14 -2.74 33.99
C ILE A 286 24.09 -1.34 33.38
N ALA A 287 25.13 -0.54 33.58
CA ALA A 287 25.24 0.79 32.99
C ALA A 287 25.25 0.73 31.45
N LEU A 288 26.05 -0.17 30.87
CA LEU A 288 26.12 -0.38 29.42
C LEU A 288 24.78 -0.84 28.84
N GLU A 289 24.09 -1.78 29.50
CA GLU A 289 22.77 -2.25 29.07
C GLU A 289 21.75 -1.10 29.08
N LYS A 290 21.76 -0.26 30.12
CA LYS A 290 20.91 0.94 30.18
C LYS A 290 21.23 1.92 29.05
N ILE A 291 22.51 2.20 28.81
CA ILE A 291 22.96 3.09 27.74
C ILE A 291 22.48 2.56 26.39
N GLN A 292 22.75 1.29 26.07
CA GLN A 292 22.34 0.66 24.82
C GLN A 292 20.81 0.71 24.64
N ASN A 293 20.05 0.40 25.68
CA ASN A 293 18.59 0.43 25.63
C ASN A 293 18.04 1.84 25.39
N LEU A 294 18.55 2.85 26.09
CA LEU A 294 18.13 4.24 25.88
C LEU A 294 18.54 4.73 24.49
N PHE A 295 19.74 4.39 24.05
CA PHE A 295 20.23 4.72 22.72
C PHE A 295 19.34 4.09 21.63
N HIS A 296 18.85 2.85 21.83
CA HIS A 296 17.93 2.20 20.92
C HIS A 296 16.52 2.82 20.95
N ILE A 297 15.93 3.02 22.13
CA ILE A 297 14.57 3.57 22.32
C ILE A 297 14.42 4.94 21.65
N TYR A 298 15.47 5.76 21.69
CA TYR A 298 15.46 7.11 21.13
C TYR A 298 16.07 7.23 19.73
N ASN A 299 16.30 6.11 19.04
CA ASN A 299 16.88 6.04 17.70
C ASN A 299 18.23 6.76 17.59
N GLY A 300 19.12 6.52 18.54
CA GLY A 300 20.42 7.19 18.63
C GLY A 300 21.33 6.91 17.44
N ILE A 301 21.27 5.71 16.85
CA ILE A 301 22.05 5.39 15.64
C ILE A 301 21.55 6.24 14.47
N GLU A 302 20.24 6.29 14.28
CA GLU A 302 19.60 7.08 13.23
C GLU A 302 19.85 8.57 13.44
N SER A 303 19.81 9.04 14.68
CA SER A 303 20.11 10.42 15.05
C SER A 303 21.56 10.80 14.69
N LEU A 304 22.54 9.92 14.96
CA LEU A 304 23.92 10.10 14.50
C LEU A 304 23.97 10.14 12.97
N LYS A 305 23.35 9.18 12.28
CA LYS A 305 23.37 9.15 10.81
C LYS A 305 22.75 10.40 10.21
N ILE A 306 21.65 10.93 10.76
CA ILE A 306 21.03 12.18 10.30
C ILE A 306 21.98 13.36 10.50
N MET A 307 22.67 13.43 11.65
CA MET A 307 23.66 14.47 11.93
C MET A 307 24.80 14.51 10.89
N PHE A 308 25.11 13.37 10.25
CA PHE A 308 26.14 13.24 9.21
C PHE A 308 25.54 12.90 7.83
N ASP A 309 24.40 13.51 7.49
CA ASP A 309 23.78 13.45 6.15
C ASP A 309 23.56 12.02 5.59
N GLY A 310 23.25 11.06 6.46
CA GLY A 310 22.98 9.67 6.09
C GLY A 310 24.23 8.85 5.75
N ALA A 311 25.39 9.24 6.28
CA ALA A 311 26.62 8.47 6.16
C ALA A 311 26.47 7.06 6.75
N ASP A 312 26.94 6.04 6.00
CA ASP A 312 26.95 4.65 6.46
C ASP A 312 28.10 4.37 7.42
N GLU A 313 29.20 5.10 7.26
CA GLU A 313 30.38 5.06 8.11
C GLU A 313 30.66 6.46 8.67
N LEU A 314 30.93 6.53 9.97
CA LEU A 314 31.20 7.79 10.67
C LEU A 314 32.70 7.94 10.94
N SER A 315 33.27 9.09 10.58
CA SER A 315 34.64 9.44 10.96
C SER A 315 34.69 9.77 12.45
N ILE A 316 35.61 9.15 13.20
CA ILE A 316 35.82 9.47 14.62
C ILE A 316 36.10 10.96 14.83
N GLY A 317 36.90 11.58 13.96
CA GLY A 317 37.23 13.01 14.10
C GLY A 317 36.02 13.92 13.90
N ASP A 318 35.04 13.50 13.10
CA ASP A 318 33.79 14.25 12.91
C ASP A 318 32.84 14.03 14.10
N LEU A 319 32.80 12.83 14.68
CA LEU A 319 32.10 12.55 15.94
C LEU A 319 32.65 13.40 17.09
N GLU A 320 33.98 13.45 17.24
CA GLU A 320 34.65 14.25 18.28
C GLU A 320 34.34 15.74 18.13
N ARG A 321 34.32 16.25 16.89
CA ARG A 321 33.99 17.64 16.61
C ARG A 321 32.52 17.96 16.88
N ALA A 322 31.61 17.05 16.54
CA ALA A 322 30.17 17.28 16.66
C ALA A 322 29.67 17.12 18.10
N LEU A 323 30.09 16.05 18.80
CA LEU A 323 29.58 15.72 20.13
C LEU A 323 30.34 16.42 21.26
N GLY A 324 31.59 16.82 21.02
CA GLY A 324 32.46 17.46 22.00
C GLY A 324 32.68 16.61 23.26
N GLU A 325 33.12 17.27 24.34
CA GLU A 325 33.46 16.62 25.61
C GLU A 325 32.28 15.86 26.23
N LYS A 326 31.06 16.39 26.10
CA LYS A 326 29.85 15.75 26.67
C LYS A 326 29.57 14.38 26.05
N GLY A 327 29.91 14.18 24.77
CA GLY A 327 29.70 12.93 24.07
C GLY A 327 30.90 12.00 24.04
N GLU A 328 32.00 12.34 24.72
CA GLU A 328 33.25 11.57 24.68
C GLU A 328 33.03 10.09 25.05
N PHE A 329 32.22 9.81 26.07
CA PHE A 329 31.91 8.43 26.45
C PHE A 329 31.15 7.68 25.34
N ILE A 330 30.25 8.33 24.60
CA ILE A 330 29.55 7.69 23.46
C ILE A 330 30.57 7.33 22.37
N ILE A 331 31.52 8.22 22.08
CA ILE A 331 32.56 7.99 21.08
C ILE A 331 33.43 6.81 21.49
N ASN A 332 33.86 6.74 22.75
CA ASN A 332 34.68 5.65 23.25
C ASN A 332 33.90 4.33 23.32
N LEU A 333 32.59 4.37 23.60
CA LEU A 333 31.72 3.19 23.49
C LEU A 333 31.58 2.70 22.04
N ILE A 334 31.55 3.60 21.05
CA ILE A 334 31.57 3.24 19.63
C ILE A 334 32.91 2.58 19.28
N LYS A 335 34.04 3.21 19.66
CA LYS A 335 35.40 2.68 19.44
C LYS A 335 35.54 1.26 19.99
N ASP A 336 35.04 1.02 21.20
CA ASP A 336 35.11 -0.28 21.88
C ASP A 336 34.06 -1.31 21.39
N ASN A 337 33.29 -1.00 20.33
CA ASN A 337 32.19 -1.83 19.82
C ASN A 337 31.17 -2.19 20.92
N LYS A 338 30.92 -1.25 21.83
CA LYS A 338 29.88 -1.36 22.87
C LYS A 338 28.54 -0.78 22.42
N LEU A 339 28.52 0.04 21.37
CA LEU A 339 27.29 0.47 20.70
C LEU A 339 27.19 -0.24 19.35
N ASN A 340 26.25 -1.16 19.22
CA ASN A 340 26.05 -1.94 18.00
C ASN A 340 25.43 -1.09 16.89
N GLY A 341 25.69 -1.44 15.62
CA GLY A 341 25.00 -0.87 14.46
C GLY A 341 25.58 0.44 13.91
N ILE A 342 26.76 0.85 14.41
CA ILE A 342 27.52 2.00 13.90
C ILE A 342 28.83 1.48 13.31
N ALA A 343 29.04 1.72 12.02
CA ALA A 343 30.36 1.54 11.40
C ALA A 343 31.12 2.87 11.52
N TYR A 344 32.43 2.79 11.81
CA TYR A 344 33.27 3.97 11.94
C TYR A 344 34.64 3.76 11.29
N THR A 345 35.28 4.87 10.94
CA THR A 345 36.65 4.88 10.41
C THR A 345 37.56 5.76 11.28
N GLU A 346 38.75 5.25 11.56
CA GLU A 346 39.83 6.03 12.17
C GLU A 346 40.59 6.74 11.05
N VAL A 347 40.38 8.04 10.90
CA VAL A 347 41.26 8.84 10.04
C VAL A 347 42.59 8.98 10.78
N CYS A 348 43.57 8.15 10.42
CA CYS A 348 44.96 8.35 10.85
C CYS A 348 45.43 9.70 10.28
N ALA A 349 45.53 10.70 11.16
CA ALA A 349 46.12 12.00 10.83
C ALA A 349 47.63 11.88 10.54
#